data_AF-A0A5N4E9S1-F1
#
_entry.id   AF-A0A5N4E9S1-F1
#
_cell.length_a   1.000
_cell.length_b   1.000
_cell.length_c   1.000
_cell.angle_alpha   90.00
_cell.angle_beta   90.00
_cell.angle_gamma   90.00
#
_symmetry.space_group_name_H-M   'P 1'
#
loop_
_entity.id
_entity.type
_entity.pdbx_description
1 polymer ?
#
loop_
_entity_poly.entity_id
_entity_poly.type
_entity_poly.pdbx_seq_one_letter_code
_entity_poly.pdbx_strand_id
1 'polypeptide(L)' 'MAMGLIEGHKVTKNVSKLRHSRCCGRLTKHTRFMRDMIQELCGLASYKQQAMELPRVSKDKQALKFIEK' A
#
# COMPACT_ATOMS: atom_id res chain seq x y z
N MET A 1 -29.20 -1.81 27.59
CA MET A 1 -28.24 -0.72 27.87
C MET A 1 -28.01 0.01 26.56
N ALA A 2 -27.84 1.32 26.63
CA ALA A 2 -27.76 2.20 25.45
C ALA A 2 -26.43 2.96 25.36
N MET A 3 -25.43 2.60 26.18
CA MET A 3 -24.14 3.29 26.26
C MET A 3 -23.00 2.33 26.67
N GLY A 4 -21.99 2.19 25.79
CA GLY A 4 -20.85 1.27 25.89
C GLY A 4 -20.30 0.84 24.52
N LEU A 5 -19.26 0.01 24.47
CA LEU A 5 -18.63 -0.46 23.20
C LEU A 5 -19.37 -1.62 22.54
N ILE A 6 -20.17 -2.37 23.30
CA ILE A 6 -20.96 -3.50 22.82
C ILE A 6 -22.41 -3.27 23.25
N GLU A 7 -23.00 -2.25 22.66
CA GLU A 7 -24.41 -1.91 22.89
C GLU A 7 -25.30 -2.48 21.81
N GLY A 8 -26.59 -2.61 22.15
CA GLY A 8 -27.62 -3.09 21.24
C GLY A 8 -28.18 -4.46 21.62
N HIS A 9 -29.17 -4.88 20.84
CA HIS A 9 -29.85 -6.16 21.05
C HIS A 9 -28.93 -7.31 20.65
N LYS A 10 -28.86 -8.36 21.47
CA LYS A 10 -28.11 -9.58 21.14
C LYS A 10 -28.81 -10.29 19.98
N VAL A 11 -28.25 -10.17 18.78
CA VAL A 11 -28.74 -10.80 17.55
C VAL A 11 -27.65 -11.72 16.99
N THR A 12 -28.05 -12.83 16.39
CA THR A 12 -27.16 -13.71 15.63
C THR A 12 -26.59 -12.96 14.42
N LYS A 13 -25.27 -12.84 14.33
CA LYS A 13 -24.62 -12.11 13.23
C LYS A 13 -24.65 -12.91 11.94
N ASN A 14 -25.14 -12.31 10.86
CA ASN A 14 -25.11 -12.92 9.52
C ASN A 14 -23.75 -12.69 8.83
N VAL A 15 -23.15 -13.75 8.31
CA VAL A 15 -21.97 -13.64 7.45
C VAL A 15 -22.37 -13.26 6.03
N SER A 16 -22.06 -12.02 5.63
CA SER A 16 -22.29 -11.57 4.26
C SER A 16 -21.20 -12.07 3.32
N LYS A 17 -21.55 -12.33 2.06
CA LYS A 17 -20.58 -12.69 1.02
C LYS A 17 -19.57 -11.56 0.83
N LEU A 18 -18.32 -11.91 0.55
CA LEU A 18 -17.28 -10.94 0.28
C LEU A 18 -17.63 -10.14 -0.98
N ARG A 19 -17.64 -8.81 -0.87
CA ARG A 19 -17.86 -7.92 -2.01
C ARG A 19 -16.62 -7.83 -2.88
N HIS A 20 -16.79 -7.74 -4.20
CA HIS A 20 -15.69 -7.56 -5.14
C HIS A 20 -14.81 -6.32 -4.84
N SER A 21 -15.42 -5.22 -4.37
CA SER A 21 -14.71 -4.00 -3.99
C SER A 21 -13.66 -4.22 -2.89
N ARG A 22 -13.83 -5.24 -2.03
CA ARG A 22 -12.84 -5.59 -0.99
C ARG A 22 -11.56 -6.22 -1.54
N CYS A 23 -11.59 -6.67 -2.80
CA CYS A 23 -10.41 -7.19 -3.49
C CYS A 23 -9.65 -6.10 -4.27
N CYS A 24 -10.16 -4.87 -4.32
CA CYS A 24 -9.46 -3.75 -4.95
C CYS A 24 -8.12 -3.50 -4.25
N GLY A 25 -7.05 -3.30 -5.02
CA GLY A 25 -5.70 -3.13 -4.50
C GLY A 25 -4.92 -4.43 -4.24
N ARG A 26 -5.56 -5.60 -4.36
CA ARG A 26 -4.84 -6.89 -4.23
C ARG A 26 -3.88 -7.07 -5.41
N LEU A 27 -2.61 -7.31 -5.09
CA LEU A 27 -1.61 -7.67 -6.10
C LEU A 27 -1.86 -9.10 -6.60
N THR A 28 -1.99 -9.26 -7.91
CA THR A 28 -2.14 -10.57 -8.57
C THR A 28 -0.79 -11.02 -9.13
N LYS A 29 -0.61 -12.34 -9.33
CA LYS A 29 0.64 -12.89 -9.90
C LYS A 29 1.01 -12.24 -11.24
N HIS A 30 0.02 -12.08 -12.12
CA HIS A 30 0.19 -11.45 -13.42
C HIS A 30 0.59 -9.98 -13.31
N THR A 31 -0.11 -9.19 -12.47
CA THR A 31 0.19 -7.76 -12.33
C THR A 31 1.55 -7.49 -11.72
N ARG A 32 2.02 -8.34 -10.80
CA ARG A 32 3.39 -8.26 -10.27
C ARG A 32 4.41 -8.50 -11.38
N PHE A 33 4.30 -9.62 -12.10
CA PHE A 33 5.22 -9.98 -13.18
C PHE A 33 5.32 -8.90 -14.27
N MET A 34 4.18 -8.34 -14.70
CA MET A 34 4.16 -7.25 -15.67
C MET A 34 4.82 -5.97 -15.14
N ARG A 35 4.60 -5.61 -13.87
CA ARG A 35 5.23 -4.42 -13.25
C ARG A 35 6.75 -4.57 -13.15
N ASP A 36 7.20 -5.76 -12.76
CA ASP A 36 8.63 -6.07 -12.63
C ASP A 36 9.32 -5.98 -14.01
N MET A 37 8.72 -6.59 -15.05
CA MET A 37 9.22 -6.50 -16.43
C MET A 37 9.28 -5.06 -16.96
N ILE A 38 8.24 -4.26 -16.73
CA ILE A 38 8.21 -2.85 -17.18
C ILE A 38 9.30 -2.03 -16.46
N GLN A 39 9.52 -2.29 -15.17
CA GLN A 39 10.53 -1.58 -14.39
C GLN A 39 11.96 -1.93 -14.83
N GLU A 40 12.21 -3.17 -15.23
CA GLU A 40 13.50 -3.59 -15.82
C GLU A 40 13.75 -2.92 -17.17
N LEU A 41 12.73 -2.83 -18.04
CA LEU A 41 12.87 -2.28 -19.39
C LEU A 41 12.98 -0.75 -19.42
N CYS A 42 12.10 -0.05 -18.71
CA CYS A 42 12.09 1.42 -18.73
C CYS A 42 13.09 2.05 -17.75
N GLY A 43 13.59 1.27 -16.79
CA GLY A 43 14.47 1.75 -15.74
C GLY A 43 13.77 2.67 -14.72
N LEU A 44 14.59 3.32 -13.88
CA LEU A 44 14.10 4.20 -12.82
C LEU A 44 14.08 5.65 -13.29
N ALA A 45 13.00 6.35 -12.94
CA ALA A 45 12.93 7.80 -13.10
C ALA A 45 13.97 8.53 -12.23
N SER A 46 14.40 9.71 -12.67
CA SER A 46 15.46 10.50 -12.03
C SER A 46 15.20 10.77 -10.54
N TYR A 47 13.94 11.00 -10.14
CA TYR A 47 13.57 11.19 -8.73
C TYR A 47 13.75 9.90 -7.90
N LYS A 48 13.43 8.72 -8.46
CA LYS A 48 13.63 7.43 -7.78
C LYS A 48 15.11 7.13 -7.61
N GLN A 49 15.93 7.47 -8.61
CA GLN A 49 17.37 7.34 -8.51
C GLN A 49 17.93 8.22 -7.39
N GLN A 50 17.59 9.52 -7.36
CA GLN A 50 18.02 10.43 -6.29
C GLN A 50 17.56 9.97 -4.90
N ALA A 51 16.32 9.49 -4.78
CA ALA A 51 15.79 8.97 -3.52
C ALA A 51 16.53 7.70 -3.05
N MET A 52 17.07 6.87 -3.95
CA MET A 52 17.88 5.71 -3.60
C MET A 52 19.36 6.03 -3.33
N GLU A 53 19.90 7.09 -3.92
CA GLU A 53 21.29 7.51 -3.68
C GLU A 53 21.47 8.19 -2.31
N LEU A 54 20.48 8.96 -1.83
CA LEU A 54 20.58 9.67 -0.55
C LEU A 54 20.79 8.75 0.68
N PRO A 55 20.08 7.61 0.82
CA PRO A 55 20.34 6.64 1.89
C PRO A 55 21.74 6.00 1.80
N ARG A 56 22.35 5.86 0.61
CA ARG A 56 23.71 5.30 0.48
C ARG A 56 24.76 6.20 1.13
N VAL A 57 24.50 7.51 1.17
CA VAL A 57 25.36 8.51 1.81
C VAL A 57 24.92 8.77 3.27
N SER A 58 24.08 7.91 3.85
CA SER A 58 23.55 8.05 5.22
C SER A 58 22.79 9.37 5.45
N LYS A 59 22.11 9.89 4.42
CA LYS A 59 21.32 11.13 4.48
C LYS A 59 19.81 10.85 4.55
N ASP A 60 19.38 9.97 5.46
CA ASP A 60 18.00 9.49 5.52
C ASP A 60 16.98 10.60 5.78
N LYS A 61 17.32 11.58 6.64
CA LYS A 61 16.47 12.75 6.91
C LYS A 61 16.25 13.62 5.66
N GLN A 62 17.24 13.70 4.78
CA GLN A 62 17.12 14.40 3.51
C GLN A 62 16.32 13.58 2.49
N ALA A 63 16.50 12.25 2.49
CA ALA A 63 15.74 11.34 1.63
C ALA A 63 14.23 11.40 1.94
N LEU A 64 13.85 11.38 3.22
CA LEU A 64 12.44 11.49 3.63
C LEU A 64 11.83 12.83 3.20
N LYS A 65 12.55 13.93 3.42
CA LYS A 65 12.12 15.26 2.96
C LYS A 65 12.02 15.37 1.44
N PHE A 66 12.81 14.61 0.70
CA PHE A 66 12.76 14.60 -0.76
C PHE A 66 11.54 13.83 -1.30
N ILE A 67 11.13 12.76 -0.61
CA ILE A 67 9.94 11.96 -0.98
C ILE A 67 8.64 12.66 -0.58
N GLU A 68 8.65 13.41 0.52
CA GLU A 68 7.48 14.13 1.05
C GLU A 68 7.18 15.45 0.30
N LYS A 69 8.16 15.96 -0.45
CA LYS A 69 8.06 17.22 -1.19
C LYS A 69 7.36 17.04 -2.53
#